data_AF-A0A4Q3Z0N9-F1
#
_entry.id   AF-A0A4Q3Z0N9-F1
#
_cell.length_a   1.000
_cell.length_b   1.000
_cell.length_c   1.000
_cell.angle_alpha   90.00
_cell.angle_beta   90.00
_cell.angle_gamma   90.00
#
_symmetry.space_group_name_H-M   'P 1'
#
loop_
_entity.id
_entity.type
_entity.pdbx_description
1 polymer ?
#
loop_
_entity_poly.entity_id
_entity_poly.type
_entity_poly.pdbx_seq_one_letter_code
_entity_poly.pdbx_strand_id
1 'polypeptide(L)'
;MNELIFFFNNVIVAGVVLGSIYAVGAIGVTLIFGILRFAHFAHGDMMTLGAFIAFLLMLACQALGISVPFLPTGFLVLPVAMVLTAVVALGLDKGFYAPLRKR
;
A
#
# COMPACT_ATOMS: atom_id res chain seq x y z
N MET A 1 -27.90 -14.04 -16.38
CA MET A 1 -26.77 -13.11 -16.63
C MET A 1 -26.37 -12.31 -15.39
N ASN A 2 -27.30 -11.79 -14.59
CA ASN A 2 -26.97 -11.03 -13.37
C ASN A 2 -26.14 -11.81 -12.34
N GLU A 3 -26.42 -13.10 -12.12
CA GLU A 3 -25.66 -13.94 -11.18
C GLU A 3 -24.17 -14.05 -11.54
N LEU A 4 -23.86 -14.19 -12.84
CA LEU A 4 -22.48 -14.28 -13.30
C LEU A 4 -21.75 -12.95 -13.11
N ILE A 5 -22.39 -11.83 -13.46
CA ILE A 5 -21.84 -10.49 -13.28
C ILE A 5 -21.59 -10.20 -11.78
N PHE A 6 -22.53 -10.59 -10.92
CA PHE A 6 -22.39 -10.47 -9.48
C PHE A 6 -21.20 -11.28 -8.95
N PHE A 7 -21.08 -12.54 -9.37
CA PHE A 7 -20.00 -13.43 -8.94
C PHE A 7 -18.62 -12.86 -9.32
N PHE A 8 -18.43 -12.40 -10.55
CA PHE A 8 -17.15 -11.83 -10.96
C PHE A 8 -16.84 -10.52 -10.24
N ASN A 9 -17.81 -9.59 -10.18
CA ASN A 9 -17.56 -8.25 -9.65
C ASN A 9 -17.41 -8.21 -8.12
N ASN A 10 -18.20 -8.99 -7.39
CA ASN A 10 -18.22 -8.93 -5.92
C ASN A 10 -17.44 -10.07 -5.26
N VAL A 11 -17.37 -11.26 -5.87
CA VAL A 11 -16.70 -12.41 -5.24
C VAL A 11 -15.28 -12.53 -5.74
N ILE A 12 -15.07 -12.64 -7.06
CA ILE A 12 -13.72 -12.84 -7.62
C ILE A 12 -12.86 -11.60 -7.38
N VAL A 13 -13.32 -10.41 -7.77
CA VAL A 13 -12.51 -9.19 -7.62
C VAL A 13 -12.21 -8.91 -6.15
N ALA A 14 -13.19 -8.98 -5.25
CA ALA A 14 -12.94 -8.77 -3.83
C ALA A 14 -12.01 -9.83 -3.23
N GLY A 15 -12.17 -11.10 -3.63
CA GLY A 15 -11.30 -12.21 -3.21
C GLY A 15 -9.86 -12.01 -3.66
N VAL A 16 -9.64 -11.59 -4.90
CA VAL A 16 -8.30 -11.29 -5.44
C VAL A 16 -7.68 -10.08 -4.73
N VAL A 17 -8.45 -9.03 -4.46
CA VAL A 17 -7.97 -7.85 -3.72
C VAL A 17 -7.53 -8.23 -2.31
N LEU A 18 -8.39 -8.92 -1.54
CA LEU A 18 -8.05 -9.37 -0.19
C LEU A 18 -6.88 -10.35 -0.19
N GLY A 19 -6.88 -11.31 -1.12
CA GLY A 19 -5.78 -12.26 -1.29
C GLY A 19 -4.46 -11.57 -1.61
N SER A 20 -4.46 -10.53 -2.44
CA SER A 20 -3.27 -9.73 -2.76
C SER A 20 -2.74 -8.96 -1.55
N ILE A 21 -3.62 -8.39 -0.73
CA ILE A 21 -3.25 -7.71 0.52
C ILE A 21 -2.56 -8.70 1.47
N TYR A 22 -3.13 -9.88 1.66
CA TYR A 22 -2.53 -10.91 2.52
C TYR A 22 -1.23 -11.46 1.95
N ALA A 23 -1.16 -11.69 0.63
CA ALA A 23 0.04 -12.18 -0.04
C ALA A 23 1.20 -11.18 0.10
N VAL A 24 0.96 -9.89 -0.16
CA VAL A 24 1.99 -8.84 0.00
C VAL A 24 2.47 -8.75 1.44
N GLY A 25 1.54 -8.78 2.41
CA GLY A 25 1.90 -8.78 3.84
C GLY A 25 2.74 -10.00 4.22
N ALA A 26 2.35 -11.19 3.77
CA ALA A 26 3.10 -12.42 4.03
C ALA A 26 4.50 -12.41 3.39
N ILE A 27 4.62 -11.95 2.14
CA ILE A 27 5.90 -11.82 1.43
C ILE A 27 6.83 -10.84 2.16
N GLY A 28 6.31 -9.68 2.58
CA GLY A 28 7.11 -8.69 3.29
C GLY A 28 7.61 -9.20 4.64
N VAL A 29 6.74 -9.83 5.41
CA VAL A 29 7.11 -10.42 6.71
C VAL A 29 8.14 -11.55 6.54
N THR A 30 7.92 -12.48 5.61
CA THR A 30 8.87 -13.58 5.36
C THR A 30 10.24 -13.09 4.90
N LEU A 31 10.29 -12.04 4.07
CA LEU A 31 11.55 -11.44 3.64
C LEU A 31 12.30 -10.78 4.81
N ILE A 32 11.59 -10.04 5.67
CA ILE A 32 12.19 -9.41 6.85
C ILE A 32 12.72 -10.46 7.83
N PHE A 33 11.91 -11.47 8.17
CA PHE A 33 12.33 -12.56 9.04
C PHE A 33 13.50 -13.36 8.45
N GLY A 34 13.54 -13.55 7.13
CA GLY A 34 14.64 -14.25 6.46
C GLY A 34 15.99 -13.57 6.65
N ILE A 35 16.02 -12.24 6.73
CA ILE A 35 17.24 -11.45 6.92
C ILE A 35 17.54 -11.28 8.42
N LEU A 36 16.56 -10.78 9.18
CA LEU A 36 16.76 -10.29 10.54
C LEU A 36 16.54 -11.36 11.63
N ARG A 37 15.89 -12.48 11.28
CA ARG A 37 15.52 -13.58 12.21
C ARG A 37 14.70 -13.16 13.44
N PHE A 38 14.10 -11.96 13.43
CA PHE A 38 13.19 -11.47 14.46
C PHE A 38 11.91 -10.90 13.87
N ALA A 39 10.85 -10.88 14.69
CA ALA A 39 9.55 -10.38 14.31
C ALA A 39 9.53 -8.87 14.17
N HIS A 40 9.25 -8.39 12.95
CA HIS A 40 9.18 -6.96 12.65
C HIS A 40 7.70 -6.53 12.55
N PHE A 41 7.12 -6.10 13.66
CA PHE A 41 5.71 -5.69 13.71
C PHE A 41 5.42 -4.39 12.94
N ALA A 42 6.41 -3.51 12.76
CA ALA A 42 6.23 -2.25 12.05
C ALA A 42 5.99 -2.40 10.53
N HIS A 43 6.08 -3.61 9.97
CA HIS A 43 5.78 -3.82 8.55
C HIS A 43 4.30 -3.59 8.27
N GLY A 44 3.42 -4.02 9.18
CA GLY A 44 1.99 -3.76 9.10
C GLY A 44 1.68 -2.26 9.12
N ASP A 45 2.34 -1.51 10.01
CA ASP A 45 2.18 -0.06 10.12
C ASP A 45 2.63 0.68 8.85
N MET A 46 3.71 0.24 8.22
CA MET A 46 4.16 0.80 6.93
C MET A 46 3.17 0.52 5.80
N MET A 47 2.59 -0.69 5.79
CA MET A 47 1.62 -1.10 4.77
C MET A 47 0.31 -0.30 4.91
N THR A 48 -0.18 -0.09 6.13
CA THR A 48 -1.38 0.71 6.40
C THR A 48 -1.14 2.18 6.11
N LEU A 49 0.02 2.74 6.48
CA LEU A 49 0.40 4.11 6.15
C LEU A 49 0.34 4.34 4.64
N GLY A 50 0.89 3.43 3.84
CA GLY A 50 0.82 3.55 2.38
C GLY A 50 -0.58 3.48 1.79
N ALA A 51 -1.42 2.60 2.31
CA ALA A 51 -2.83 2.54 1.93
C ALA A 51 -3.56 3.86 2.27
N PHE A 52 -3.30 4.43 3.45
CA PHE A 52 -3.90 5.71 3.86
C PHE A 52 -3.41 6.89 3.03
N ILE A 53 -2.13 6.94 2.67
CA ILE A 53 -1.61 7.98 1.75
C ILE A 53 -2.33 7.90 0.41
N ALA A 54 -2.46 6.71 -0.17
CA ALA A 54 -3.18 6.53 -1.43
C ALA A 54 -4.66 6.94 -1.30
N PHE A 55 -5.31 6.59 -0.19
CA PHE A 55 -6.69 6.97 0.09
C PHE A 55 -6.87 8.49 0.19
N LEU A 56 -6.00 9.17 0.94
CA LEU A 56 -6.06 10.63 1.10
C LEU A 56 -5.78 11.37 -0.21
N LEU A 57 -4.81 10.89 -1.00
CA LEU A 57 -4.54 11.44 -2.34
C LEU A 57 -5.75 11.26 -3.27
N MET A 58 -6.40 10.11 -3.23
CA MET A 58 -7.61 9.87 -4.01
C MET A 58 -8.73 10.85 -3.63
N LEU A 59 -8.94 11.06 -2.32
CA LEU A 59 -9.93 12.01 -1.82
C LEU A 59 -9.60 13.45 -2.23
N ALA A 60 -8.33 13.83 -2.19
CA ALA A 60 -7.86 15.13 -2.65
C ALA A 60 -8.08 15.31 -4.16
N CYS A 61 -7.76 14.30 -4.99
CA CYS A 61 -8.02 14.36 -6.43
C CYS A 61 -9.52 14.48 -6.73
N GLN A 62 -10.38 13.76 -6.01
CA GLN A 62 -11.83 13.90 -6.15
C GLN A 62 -12.33 15.29 -5.76
N ALA A 63 -11.84 15.85 -4.65
CA ALA A 63 -12.21 17.20 -4.20
C ALA A 63 -11.79 18.30 -5.19
N LEU A 64 -10.67 18.09 -5.89
CA LEU A 64 -10.16 19.01 -6.93
C LEU A 64 -10.80 18.78 -8.32
N GLY A 65 -11.69 17.80 -8.46
CA GLY A 65 -12.32 17.45 -9.75
C GLY A 65 -11.35 16.82 -10.76
N ILE A 66 -10.18 16.34 -10.30
CA ILE A 66 -9.18 15.70 -11.16
C ILE A 66 -9.67 14.29 -11.49
N SER A 67 -10.21 14.14 -12.70
CA SER A 67 -10.61 12.86 -13.26
C SER A 67 -9.90 12.61 -14.58
N VAL A 68 -9.52 11.35 -14.80
CA VAL A 68 -8.94 10.90 -16.07
C VAL A 68 -10.07 10.27 -16.89
N PRO A 69 -10.35 10.73 -18.13
CA PRO A 69 -11.52 10.25 -18.89
C PRO A 69 -11.46 8.76 -19.25
N PHE A 70 -10.25 8.21 -19.39
CA PHE A 70 -10.03 6.85 -19.90
C PHE A 70 -9.55 5.86 -18.84
N LEU A 71 -9.03 6.33 -17.70
CA LEU A 71 -8.44 5.48 -16.67
C LEU A 71 -9.00 5.81 -15.28
N PRO A 72 -9.20 4.79 -14.43
CA PRO A 72 -9.48 5.02 -13.01
C PRO A 72 -8.41 5.92 -12.38
N THR A 73 -8.84 6.95 -11.65
CA THR A 73 -7.96 7.93 -10.97
C THR A 73 -6.95 7.25 -10.04
N GLY A 74 -7.23 6.03 -9.58
CA GLY A 74 -6.29 5.20 -8.81
C GLY A 74 -4.94 5.00 -9.49
N PHE A 75 -4.89 4.82 -10.82
CA PHE A 75 -3.62 4.61 -11.53
C PHE A 75 -2.71 5.85 -11.52
N LEU A 76 -3.29 7.05 -11.44
CA LEU A 76 -2.53 8.30 -11.31
C LEU A 76 -2.00 8.47 -9.88
N VAL A 77 -2.82 8.09 -8.89
CA VAL A 77 -2.49 8.25 -7.47
C VAL A 77 -1.44 7.24 -7.01
N LEU A 78 -1.45 6.02 -7.54
CA LEU A 78 -0.52 4.94 -7.16
C LEU A 78 0.97 5.33 -7.19
N PRO A 79 1.54 5.84 -8.29
CA PRO A 79 2.96 6.21 -8.31
C PRO A 79 3.29 7.31 -7.31
N VAL A 80 2.40 8.30 -7.14
CA VAL A 80 2.58 9.38 -6.15
C VAL A 80 2.58 8.82 -4.73
N ALA A 81 1.63 7.94 -4.41
CA ALA A 81 1.56 7.28 -3.12
C ALA A 81 2.80 6.43 -2.82
N MET A 82 3.29 5.66 -3.81
CA MET A 82 4.53 4.86 -3.69
C MET A 82 5.77 5.73 -3.43
N VAL A 83 5.86 6.88 -4.08
CA VAL A 83 6.98 7.81 -3.85
C VAL A 83 6.89 8.40 -2.44
N LEU A 84 5.70 8.83 -2.00
CA LEU A 84 5.52 9.40 -0.66
C LEU A 84 5.81 8.37 0.44
N THR A 85 5.36 7.12 0.28
CA THR A 85 5.67 6.05 1.24
C THR A 85 7.14 5.74 1.29
N ALA A 86 7.83 5.70 0.14
CA ALA A 86 9.27 5.52 0.08
C ALA A 86 10.00 6.67 0.79
N VAL A 87 9.57 7.92 0.61
CA VAL A 87 10.13 9.08 1.32
C VAL A 87 9.95 8.96 2.82
N VAL A 88 8.77 8.54 3.29
CA VAL A 88 8.52 8.30 4.73
C VAL A 88 9.42 7.18 5.27
N ALA A 89 9.55 6.07 4.55
CA ALA A 89 10.42 4.95 4.94
C ALA A 89 11.90 5.38 5.04
N LEU A 90 12.40 6.11 4.05
CA LEU A 90 13.77 6.65 4.06
C LEU A 90 13.95 7.72 5.15
N GLY A 91 12.91 8.51 5.43
CA GLY A 91 12.90 9.49 6.52
C GLY A 91 13.02 8.84 7.89
N LEU A 92 12.34 7.71 8.10
CA LEU A 92 12.45 6.92 9.33
C LEU A 92 13.85 6.29 9.47
N ASP A 93 14.39 5.70 8.40
CA ASP A 93 15.76 5.15 8.39
C ASP A 93 16.79 6.22 8.73
N LYS A 94 16.76 7.37 8.06
CA LYS A 94 17.73 8.45 8.30
C LYS A 94 17.52 9.18 9.61
N GLY A 95 16.28 9.37 10.03
CA GLY A 95 15.92 10.17 11.21
C GLY A 95 16.13 9.41 12.51
N PHE A 96 15.73 8.14 12.57
CA PHE A 96 15.76 7.36 13.80
C PHE A 96 16.84 6.29 13.79
N TYR A 97 16.95 5.51 12.71
CA TYR A 97 17.86 4.35 12.71
C TYR A 97 19.32 4.74 12.48
N ALA A 98 19.61 5.69 11.59
CA ALA A 98 20.99 6.09 11.30
C ALA A 98 21.72 6.70 12.52
N PRO A 99 21.10 7.54 13.37
CA PRO A 99 21.72 7.99 14.62
C PRO A 99 21.94 6.86 15.63
N LEU A 100 20.99 5.91 15.72
CA LEU A 100 21.11 4.75 16.61
C LEU A 100 22.24 3.82 16.21
N ARG A 101 22.49 3.64 14.90
CA ARG A 101 23.61 2.81 14.41
C ARG A 101 24.99 3.39 14.66
N LYS A 102 25.08 4.70 14.90
CA LYS A 102 26.34 5.41 15.17
C LYS A 102 26.69 5.45 16.66
N ARG A 103 25.80 5.01 17.53
CA ARG A 103 26.04 4.84 18.96
C ARG A 103 26.24 3.37 19.27
#